data_AF-A0A7C6EY19-F1
#
_entry.id   AF-A0A7C6EY19-F1
#
_cell.length_a   1.000
_cell.length_b   1.000
_cell.length_c   1.000
_cell.angle_alpha   90.00
_cell.angle_beta   90.00
_cell.angle_gamma   90.00
#
_symmetry.space_group_name_H-M   'P 1'
#
loop_
_entity.id
_entity.type
_entity.pdbx_description
1 polymer ?
#
loop_
_entity_poly.entity_id
_entity_poly.type
_entity_poly.pdbx_seq_one_letter_code
_entity_poly.pdbx_strand_id
1 'polypeptide(L)'
;MAAARRRKRRTVMKLWSFHGGVELPGHKQESTTRPLQAAPLPEQLILPLSQHLGAPAEPVVSVGERVLKGQMVAKPGNFVSAPIHASSS
;
A
#
# COMPACT_ATOMS: atom_id res chain seq x y z
N MET A 1 -20.37 41.70 49.98
CA MET A 1 -19.67 40.43 50.26
C MET A 1 -20.45 39.28 49.62
N ALA A 2 -20.10 38.89 48.40
CA ALA A 2 -20.47 37.60 47.81
C ALA A 2 -19.41 37.26 46.75
N ALA A 3 -18.62 36.22 47.03
CA ALA A 3 -17.42 35.86 46.30
C ALA A 3 -17.72 35.30 44.89
N ALA A 4 -16.76 35.55 44.01
CA ALA A 4 -16.76 35.24 42.58
C ALA A 4 -17.01 33.77 42.24
N ARG A 5 -17.91 33.51 41.27
CA ARG A 5 -17.95 32.22 40.56
C ARG A 5 -17.01 32.27 39.36
N ARG A 6 -15.75 31.91 39.61
CA ARG A 6 -14.71 31.70 38.58
C ARG A 6 -15.18 30.61 37.61
N ARG A 7 -15.55 30.99 36.38
CA ARG A 7 -15.87 30.05 35.29
C ARG A 7 -14.58 29.29 34.95
N LYS A 8 -14.37 28.10 35.53
CA LYS A 8 -13.26 27.21 35.16
C LYS A 8 -13.43 26.92 33.66
N ARG A 9 -12.59 27.54 32.82
CA ARG A 9 -12.33 27.04 31.47
C ARG A 9 -11.92 25.57 31.65
N ARG A 10 -12.72 24.64 31.12
CA ARG A 10 -12.36 23.22 31.08
C ARG A 10 -11.07 23.14 30.25
N THR A 11 -9.96 22.90 30.92
CA THR A 11 -8.72 22.45 30.29
C THR A 11 -9.10 21.26 29.41
N VAL A 12 -8.77 21.31 28.11
CA VAL A 12 -8.97 20.17 27.22
C VAL A 12 -8.06 19.06 27.74
N MET A 13 -8.63 18.12 28.49
CA MET A 13 -7.87 16.97 29.01
C MET A 13 -7.45 16.12 27.82
N LYS A 14 -6.17 15.79 27.75
CA LYS A 14 -5.59 14.89 26.76
C LYS A 14 -6.27 13.51 26.89
N LEU A 15 -6.99 13.07 25.85
CA LEU A 15 -7.88 11.89 25.93
C LEU A 15 -7.17 10.53 25.79
N TRP A 16 -5.94 10.44 25.28
CA TRP A 16 -5.22 9.16 25.14
C TRP A 16 -3.69 9.32 25.11
N SER A 17 -2.98 8.24 25.45
CA SER A 17 -1.50 8.13 25.49
C SER A 17 -0.94 7.00 24.59
N PHE A 18 -1.79 6.34 23.80
CA PHE A 18 -1.42 5.23 22.91
C PHE A 18 -1.90 5.48 21.48
N HIS A 19 -1.52 4.56 20.58
CA HIS A 19 -1.77 4.61 19.14
C HIS A 19 -3.28 4.52 18.89
N GLY A 20 -3.93 5.65 18.64
CA GLY A 20 -5.35 5.68 18.28
C GLY A 20 -5.64 4.80 17.06
N GLY A 21 -6.89 4.35 16.95
CA GLY A 21 -7.39 3.52 15.86
C GLY A 21 -8.79 2.98 16.16
N VAL A 22 -9.46 2.43 15.16
CA VAL A 22 -10.71 1.67 15.32
C VAL A 22 -10.46 0.23 14.92
N GLU A 23 -10.96 -0.71 15.71
CA GLU A 23 -10.97 -2.12 15.34
C GLU A 23 -12.08 -2.34 14.31
N LEU A 24 -11.70 -2.79 13.12
CA LEU A 24 -12.64 -3.11 12.05
C LEU A 24 -12.92 -4.61 12.04
N PRO A 25 -14.17 -5.05 11.81
CA PRO A 25 -14.46 -6.47 11.61
C PRO A 25 -13.62 -7.05 10.47
N GLY A 26 -13.00 -8.21 10.70
CA GLY A 26 -11.98 -8.75 9.78
C GLY A 26 -12.52 -9.50 8.56
N HIS A 27 -13.81 -9.85 8.51
CA HIS A 27 -14.53 -10.52 7.40
C HIS A 27 -13.83 -11.73 6.70
N LYS A 28 -12.78 -12.31 7.30
CA LYS A 28 -12.00 -13.41 6.68
C LYS A 28 -12.87 -14.60 6.29
N GLN A 29 -13.86 -14.93 7.12
CA GLN A 29 -14.76 -16.07 6.92
C GLN A 29 -15.52 -16.02 5.59
N GLU A 30 -15.80 -14.82 5.06
CA GLU A 30 -16.53 -14.67 3.80
C GLU A 30 -15.72 -15.19 2.60
N SER A 31 -14.40 -15.02 2.64
CA SER A 31 -13.49 -15.41 1.56
C SER A 31 -12.91 -16.82 1.70
N THR A 32 -13.02 -17.45 2.89
CA THR A 32 -12.43 -18.78 3.18
C THR A 32 -13.42 -19.94 3.09
N THR A 33 -14.63 -19.72 2.59
CA THR A 33 -15.68 -20.75 2.48
C THR A 33 -15.42 -21.81 1.40
N ARG A 34 -14.45 -21.58 0.52
CA ARG A 34 -14.13 -22.43 -0.63
C ARG A 34 -12.66 -22.83 -0.65
N PRO A 35 -12.30 -24.01 -1.19
CA PRO A 35 -10.91 -24.39 -1.39
C PRO A 35 -10.15 -23.40 -2.29
N LEU A 36 -8.83 -23.35 -2.15
CA LEU A 36 -7.96 -22.62 -3.07
C LEU A 36 -8.14 -23.14 -4.50
N GLN A 37 -8.22 -22.22 -5.46
CA GLN A 37 -8.37 -22.54 -6.87
C GLN A 37 -7.17 -21.99 -7.65
N ALA A 38 -6.78 -22.68 -8.71
CA ALA A 38 -5.80 -22.16 -9.64
C ALA A 38 -6.40 -21.00 -10.44
N ALA A 39 -5.79 -19.82 -10.34
CA ALA A 39 -6.16 -18.68 -11.16
C ALA A 39 -5.42 -18.76 -12.51
N PRO A 40 -6.12 -18.58 -13.65
CA PRO A 40 -5.45 -18.49 -14.94
C PRO A 40 -4.59 -17.23 -15.02
N LEU A 41 -3.55 -17.26 -15.86
CA LEU A 41 -2.79 -16.06 -16.17
C LEU A 41 -3.67 -15.11 -17.00
N PRO A 42 -3.79 -13.83 -16.64
CA PRO A 42 -4.55 -12.87 -17.44
C PRO A 42 -3.85 -12.59 -18.78
N GLU A 43 -4.63 -12.21 -19.79
CA GLU A 43 -4.10 -11.84 -21.12
C GLU A 43 -3.20 -10.60 -21.06
N GLN A 44 -3.41 -9.73 -20.07
CA GLN A 44 -2.63 -8.51 -19.89
C GLN A 44 -2.26 -8.31 -18.42
N LEU A 45 -0.99 -8.02 -18.18
CA LEU A 45 -0.45 -7.60 -16.89
C LEU A 45 0.07 -6.18 -16.99
N ILE A 46 -0.35 -5.32 -16.07
CA ILE A 46 0.09 -3.93 -15.98
C ILE A 46 0.99 -3.82 -14.76
N LEU A 47 2.25 -3.41 -14.96
CA LEU A 47 3.22 -3.20 -13.90
C LEU A 47 3.46 -1.69 -13.73
N PRO A 48 2.90 -1.04 -12.69
CA PRO A 48 3.11 0.38 -12.47
C PRO A 48 4.57 0.67 -12.12
N LEU A 49 5.16 1.65 -12.80
CA LEU A 49 6.52 2.11 -12.52
C LEU A 49 6.66 2.77 -11.14
N SER A 50 5.55 3.20 -10.54
CA SER A 50 5.47 3.86 -9.23
C SER A 50 4.74 3.00 -8.18
N GLN A 51 5.07 1.71 -8.08
CA GLN A 51 4.42 0.78 -7.14
C GLN A 51 5.02 0.80 -5.71
N HIS A 52 6.15 1.49 -5.52
CA HIS A 52 6.86 1.59 -4.24
C HIS A 52 7.04 3.05 -3.81
N LEU A 53 7.43 3.31 -2.55
CA LEU A 53 7.60 4.67 -2.00
C LEU A 53 8.59 5.55 -2.78
N GLY A 54 9.63 4.91 -3.32
CA GLY A 54 10.75 5.54 -4.01
C GLY A 54 10.45 6.18 -5.37
N ALA A 55 11.46 6.82 -5.98
CA ALA A 55 11.40 7.39 -7.32
C ALA A 55 10.97 6.35 -8.37
N PRO A 56 10.09 6.67 -9.32
CA PRO A 56 9.59 5.71 -10.31
C PRO A 56 10.70 4.92 -11.02
N ALA A 57 10.49 3.63 -11.23
CA ALA A 57 11.42 2.80 -12.00
C ALA A 57 11.44 3.22 -13.48
N GLU A 58 12.60 3.12 -14.12
CA GLU A 58 12.79 3.49 -15.53
C GLU A 58 12.74 2.23 -16.41
N PRO A 59 11.89 2.17 -17.47
CA PRO A 59 11.84 1.03 -18.36
C PRO A 59 13.20 0.74 -19.01
N VAL A 60 13.55 -0.54 -19.10
CA VAL A 60 14.79 -1.01 -19.77
C VAL A 60 14.50 -1.91 -20.99
N VAL A 61 13.24 -2.00 -21.38
CA VAL A 61 12.74 -2.76 -22.53
C VAL A 61 11.98 -1.84 -23.48
N SER A 62 11.85 -2.25 -24.74
CA SER A 62 11.13 -1.49 -25.77
C SER A 62 9.71 -2.03 -26.01
N VAL A 63 8.85 -1.21 -26.58
CA VAL A 63 7.51 -1.66 -27.02
C VAL A 63 7.65 -2.79 -28.03
N GLY A 64 6.91 -3.88 -27.82
CA GLY A 64 6.95 -5.07 -28.67
C GLY A 64 8.09 -6.04 -28.35
N GLU A 65 8.98 -5.71 -27.41
CA GLU A 65 10.03 -6.60 -26.96
C GLU A 65 9.44 -7.79 -26.19
N ARG A 66 9.89 -9.00 -26.53
CA ARG A 66 9.55 -10.21 -25.79
C ARG A 66 10.45 -10.33 -24.57
N VAL A 67 9.85 -10.52 -23.40
CA VAL A 67 10.56 -10.65 -22.12
C VAL A 67 10.37 -12.05 -21.53
N LEU A 68 11.32 -12.50 -20.72
CA LEU A 68 11.22 -13.76 -19.98
C LEU A 68 10.66 -13.52 -18.57
N LYS A 69 10.03 -14.54 -17.99
CA LYS A 69 9.61 -14.49 -16.59
C LYS A 69 10.82 -14.19 -15.69
N GLY A 70 10.68 -13.19 -14.83
CA GLY A 70 11.74 -12.75 -13.93
C GLY A 70 12.80 -11.87 -14.60
N GLN A 71 12.70 -11.56 -15.90
CA GLN A 71 13.55 -10.56 -16.54
C GLN A 71 13.25 -9.17 -15.97
N MET A 72 14.27 -8.37 -15.70
CA MET A 72 14.11 -6.97 -15.31
C MET A 72 13.54 -6.18 -16.49
N VAL A 73 12.41 -5.51 -16.26
CA VAL A 73 11.73 -4.69 -17.28
C VAL A 73 11.77 -3.19 -16.96
N ALA A 74 12.03 -2.85 -15.69
CA ALA A 74 12.39 -1.49 -15.30
C ALA A 74 13.47 -1.52 -14.21
N LYS A 75 14.52 -0.71 -14.40
CA LYS A 75 15.59 -0.53 -13.40
C LYS A 75 15.14 0.49 -12.33
N PRO A 76 15.72 0.46 -11.12
CA PRO A 76 15.47 1.49 -10.13
C PRO A 76 15.80 2.88 -10.71
N GLY A 77 14.97 3.87 -10.40
CA GLY A 77 15.22 5.27 -10.70
C GLY A 77 16.27 5.90 -9.78
N ASN A 78 16.07 7.16 -9.41
CA ASN A 78 16.93 7.91 -8.48
C ASN A 78 16.77 7.46 -7.00
N PHE A 79 17.17 8.33 -6.05
CA PHE A 79 17.28 8.01 -4.62
C PHE A 79 16.02 7.36 -4.03
N VAL A 80 16.23 6.19 -3.39
CA VAL A 80 15.18 5.24 -2.95
C VAL A 80 14.34 4.78 -4.15
N SER A 81 14.56 3.56 -4.64
CA SER A 81 13.76 2.96 -5.73
C SER A 81 13.99 1.43 -5.75
N ALA A 82 13.13 0.67 -6.40
CA ALA A 82 13.26 -0.79 -6.53
C ALA A 82 13.05 -1.25 -7.98
N PRO A 83 13.71 -2.34 -8.42
CA PRO A 83 13.56 -2.85 -9.78
C PRO A 83 12.21 -3.54 -9.96
N ILE A 84 11.70 -3.51 -11.19
CA ILE A 84 10.48 -4.23 -11.59
C ILE A 84 10.86 -5.32 -12.58
N HIS A 85 10.33 -6.53 -12.35
CA HIS A 85 10.58 -7.70 -13.17
C HIS A 85 9.27 -8.20 -13.80
N ALA A 86 9.38 -8.82 -14.98
CA ALA A 86 8.24 -9.44 -15.66
C ALA A 86 7.66 -10.59 -14.81
N SER A 87 6.35 -10.52 -14.52
CA SER A 87 5.67 -11.55 -13.71
C SER A 87 5.40 -12.85 -14.49
N SER A 88 5.41 -12.78 -15.82
CA SER A 88 5.24 -13.90 -16.77
C SER A 88 6.16 -13.71 -18.00
N SER A 89 6.09 -14.64 -18.95
CA SER A 89 6.81 -14.64 -20.24
C SER A 89 5.87 -14.57 -21.42
#